data_AF-A0A7V7MPR8-F1
#
_entry.id   AF-A0A7V7MPR8-F1
#
_cell.length_a   1.000
_cell.length_b   1.000
_cell.length_c   1.000
_cell.angle_alpha   90.00
_cell.angle_beta   90.00
_cell.angle_gamma   90.00
#
_symmetry.space_group_name_H-M   'P 1'
#
loop_
_entity.id
_entity.type
_entity.pdbx_description
1 polymer ?
#
loop_
_entity_poly.entity_id
_entity_poly.type
_entity_poly.pdbx_seq_one_letter_code
_entity_poly.pdbx_strand_id
1 'polypeptide(L)'
;MLQSRIHRQVLAVVLLVAATRTLFWVWRPPPKPLLDPQQGPVGLVPSLDRSDAISLSWLPGIGEEKARRLIRERPHLGVALNPALLPLIAGFGQDAAGEIQRWYQDRGVRLWRVNEHGQWRTVTPH
;
A
#
# COMPACT_ATOMS: atom_id res chain seq x y z
N MET A 1 -32.14 58.76 -11.46
CA MET A 1 -32.31 57.53 -12.27
C MET A 1 -31.01 56.89 -12.77
N LEU A 2 -29.89 57.63 -12.91
CA LEU A 2 -28.61 57.06 -13.38
C LEU A 2 -27.91 56.17 -12.32
N GLN A 3 -28.01 56.55 -11.05
CA GLN A 3 -27.36 55.89 -9.91
C GLN A 3 -27.87 54.46 -9.65
N SER A 4 -29.14 54.18 -9.97
CA SER A 4 -29.74 52.84 -9.82
C SER A 4 -29.28 51.85 -10.89
N ARG A 5 -28.88 52.32 -12.08
CA ARG A 5 -28.35 51.45 -13.15
C ARG A 5 -26.93 50.99 -12.84
N ILE A 6 -26.09 51.90 -12.35
CA ILE A 6 -24.71 51.61 -11.95
C ILE A 6 -24.68 50.62 -10.79
N HIS A 7 -25.55 50.79 -9.78
CA HIS A 7 -25.61 49.89 -8.63
C HIS A 7 -25.99 48.44 -9.03
N ARG A 8 -26.92 48.27 -9.98
CA ARG A 8 -27.29 46.95 -10.51
C ARG A 8 -26.16 46.29 -11.30
N GLN A 9 -25.42 47.07 -12.09
CA GLN A 9 -24.27 46.56 -12.85
C GLN A 9 -23.15 46.08 -11.93
N VAL A 10 -22.84 46.84 -10.88
CA VAL A 10 -21.82 46.45 -9.89
C VAL A 10 -22.24 45.17 -9.16
N LEU A 11 -23.51 45.06 -8.72
CA LEU A 11 -24.01 43.84 -8.09
C LEU A 11 -23.94 42.63 -9.04
N ALA A 12 -24.30 42.81 -10.31
CA ALA A 12 -24.23 41.73 -11.30
C ALA A 12 -22.78 41.24 -11.50
N VAL A 13 -21.81 42.14 -11.59
CA VAL A 13 -20.39 41.78 -11.73
C VAL A 13 -19.87 41.08 -10.48
N VAL A 14 -20.20 41.56 -9.28
CA VAL A 14 -19.78 40.93 -8.02
C VAL A 14 -20.36 39.52 -7.91
N LEU A 15 -21.63 39.32 -8.26
CA LEU A 15 -22.25 38.00 -8.27
C LEU A 15 -21.63 37.07 -9.32
N LEU A 16 -21.28 37.59 -10.51
CA LEU A 16 -20.61 36.82 -11.56
C LEU A 16 -19.22 36.36 -11.10
N VAL A 17 -18.44 37.23 -10.46
CA VAL A 17 -17.11 36.89 -9.94
C VAL A 17 -17.21 35.90 -8.78
N ALA A 18 -18.18 36.05 -7.89
CA ALA A 18 -18.42 35.10 -6.81
C ALA A 18 -18.81 33.71 -7.34
N ALA A 19 -19.68 33.64 -8.35
CA ALA A 19 -20.12 32.39 -8.97
C ALA A 19 -19.01 31.69 -9.77
N THR A 20 -18.18 32.44 -10.49
CA THR A 20 -17.03 31.87 -11.21
C THR A 20 -15.97 31.36 -10.24
N ARG A 21 -15.75 32.05 -9.10
CA ARG A 21 -14.83 31.61 -8.05
C ARG A 21 -15.28 30.33 -7.35
N THR A 22 -16.58 30.16 -7.08
CA THR A 22 -17.10 28.93 -6.45
C THR A 22 -17.06 27.74 -7.41
N LEU A 23 -17.33 27.96 -8.70
CA LEU A 23 -17.26 26.91 -9.71
C LEU A 23 -15.84 26.33 -9.86
N PHE A 24 -14.81 27.18 -9.72
CA PHE A 24 -13.41 26.77 -9.81
C PHE A 24 -12.94 25.93 -8.60
N TRP A 25 -13.65 25.99 -7.47
CA TRP A 25 -13.32 25.21 -6.27
C TRP A 25 -13.87 23.77 -6.32
N VAL A 26 -14.98 23.54 -7.01
CA VAL A 26 -15.58 22.19 -7.18
C VAL A 26 -14.70 21.28 -8.04
N TRP A 27 -13.86 21.85 -8.90
CA TRP A 27 -12.97 21.12 -9.81
C TRP A 27 -11.59 20.79 -9.23
N ARG A 28 -11.38 20.94 -7.92
CA ARG A 28 -10.16 20.40 -7.32
C ARG A 28 -10.26 18.88 -7.28
N PRO A 29 -9.31 18.13 -7.85
CA PRO A 29 -9.27 16.69 -7.64
C PRO A 29 -9.19 16.44 -6.12
N PRO A 30 -9.85 15.38 -5.62
CA PRO A 30 -9.71 15.01 -4.22
C PRO A 30 -8.21 14.89 -3.89
N PRO A 31 -7.79 15.34 -2.70
CA PRO A 31 -6.41 15.17 -2.28
C PRO A 31 -6.04 13.69 -2.43
N LYS A 32 -4.88 13.41 -3.03
CA LYS A 32 -4.37 12.03 -3.12
C LYS A 32 -4.43 11.44 -1.71
N PRO A 33 -5.05 10.26 -1.52
CA PRO A 33 -5.01 9.61 -0.22
C PRO A 33 -3.54 9.47 0.17
N LEU A 34 -3.22 9.95 1.37
CA LEU A 34 -1.93 9.70 1.99
C LEU A 34 -1.72 8.18 1.94
N LEU A 35 -0.59 7.73 1.37
CA LEU A 35 -0.27 6.31 1.33
C LEU A 35 -0.37 5.77 2.76
N ASP A 36 -1.26 4.80 2.98
CA ASP A 36 -1.25 4.08 4.23
C ASP A 36 0.10 3.36 4.32
N PRO A 37 0.94 3.66 5.33
CA PRO A 37 2.26 3.03 5.46
C PRO A 37 2.17 1.51 5.63
N GLN A 38 0.99 1.00 5.99
CA GLN A 38 0.69 -0.43 6.10
C GLN A 38 0.18 -1.07 4.80
N GLN A 39 -0.19 -0.27 3.80
CA GLN A 39 -0.71 -0.78 2.52
C GLN A 39 0.32 -0.69 1.39
N GLY A 40 1.33 0.18 1.52
CA GLY A 40 2.37 0.36 0.51
C GLY A 40 1.81 0.83 -0.86
N PRO A 41 2.66 1.00 -1.87
CA PRO A 41 2.23 1.37 -3.22
C PRO A 41 1.33 0.28 -3.83
N VAL A 42 0.20 0.68 -4.41
CA VAL A 42 -0.70 -0.23 -5.14
C VAL A 42 0.06 -0.79 -6.35
N GLY A 43 0.29 -2.10 -6.38
CA GLY A 43 1.02 -2.79 -7.45
C GLY A 43 2.47 -3.15 -7.15
N LEU A 44 3.04 -2.67 -6.03
CA LEU A 44 4.36 -3.13 -5.58
C LEU A 44 4.19 -4.16 -4.46
N VAL A 45 4.52 -5.40 -4.75
CA VAL A 45 4.55 -6.47 -3.75
C VAL A 45 6.00 -6.76 -3.40
N PRO A 46 6.45 -6.44 -2.17
CA PRO A 46 7.83 -6.67 -1.77
C PRO A 46 8.14 -8.17 -1.82
N SER A 47 9.35 -8.52 -2.24
CA SER A 47 9.83 -9.91 -2.20
C SER A 47 10.59 -10.14 -0.89
N LEU A 48 10.23 -11.19 -0.14
CA LEU A 48 10.90 -11.52 1.12
C LEU A 48 12.39 -11.84 0.98
N ASP A 49 12.88 -12.09 -0.23
CA ASP A 49 14.29 -12.38 -0.50
C ASP A 49 15.11 -11.14 -0.85
N ARG A 50 14.50 -10.20 -1.59
CA ARG A 50 15.22 -9.14 -2.30
C ARG A 50 14.88 -7.74 -1.82
N SER A 51 13.69 -7.55 -1.25
CA SER A 51 13.24 -6.22 -0.84
C SER A 51 14.02 -5.71 0.37
N ASP A 52 14.14 -4.40 0.45
CA ASP A 52 14.79 -3.66 1.52
C ASP A 52 13.91 -3.58 2.78
N ALA A 53 14.50 -3.08 3.87
CA ALA A 53 13.85 -3.08 5.19
C ALA A 53 12.54 -2.27 5.19
N ILE A 54 12.51 -1.17 4.44
CA ILE A 54 11.38 -0.27 4.38
C ILE A 54 10.23 -0.98 3.67
N SER A 55 10.48 -1.56 2.49
CA SER A 55 9.42 -2.25 1.74
C SER A 55 8.85 -3.45 2.49
N LEU A 56 9.66 -4.18 3.26
CA LEU A 56 9.18 -5.29 4.09
C LEU A 56 8.41 -4.83 5.31
N SER A 57 8.72 -3.63 5.83
CA SER A 57 8.00 -3.08 6.99
C SER A 57 6.52 -2.80 6.69
N TRP A 58 6.17 -2.68 5.40
CA TRP A 58 4.79 -2.55 4.93
C TRP A 58 4.00 -3.85 5.02
N LEU A 59 4.67 -4.99 5.23
CA LEU A 59 3.99 -6.27 5.40
C LEU A 59 3.32 -6.35 6.78
N PRO A 60 2.09 -6.88 6.84
CA PRO A 60 1.36 -6.97 8.09
C PRO A 60 2.15 -7.81 9.11
N GLY A 61 2.25 -7.31 10.34
CA GLY A 61 2.92 -8.01 11.43
C GLY A 61 4.46 -8.07 11.38
N ILE A 62 5.13 -7.53 10.35
CA ILE A 62 6.60 -7.42 10.29
C ILE A 62 7.07 -6.15 11.02
N GLY A 63 6.63 -4.97 10.58
CA GLY A 63 7.17 -3.70 11.08
C GLY A 63 8.68 -3.53 10.83
N GLU A 64 9.27 -2.43 11.29
CA GLU A 64 10.67 -2.11 10.96
C GLU A 64 11.69 -3.06 11.62
N GLU A 65 11.48 -3.41 12.89
CA GLU A 65 12.44 -4.22 13.64
C GLU A 65 12.55 -5.64 13.06
N LYS A 66 11.40 -6.30 12.80
CA LYS A 66 11.42 -7.64 12.21
C LYS A 66 11.90 -7.61 10.76
N ALA A 67 11.65 -6.54 10.02
CA ALA A 67 12.18 -6.38 8.66
C ALA A 67 13.71 -6.32 8.64
N ARG A 68 14.32 -5.54 9.55
CA ARG A 68 15.79 -5.50 9.70
C ARG A 68 16.35 -6.85 10.11
N ARG A 69 15.66 -7.58 11.00
CA ARG A 69 16.06 -8.94 11.38
C ARG A 69 15.98 -9.90 10.19
N LEU A 70 14.88 -9.85 9.43
CA LEU A 70 14.70 -10.66 8.24
C LEU A 70 15.88 -10.51 7.28
N ILE A 71 16.29 -9.27 6.99
CA ILE A 71 17.42 -9.00 6.10
C ILE A 71 18.74 -9.59 6.63
N ARG A 72 18.94 -9.55 7.94
CA ARG A 72 20.12 -10.12 8.60
C ARG A 72 20.15 -11.65 8.50
N GLU A 73 18.99 -12.29 8.61
CA GLU A 73 18.86 -13.75 8.65
C GLU A 73 18.80 -14.41 7.27
N ARG A 74 18.33 -13.70 6.23
CA ARG A 74 18.30 -14.18 4.83
C ARG A 74 19.57 -14.88 4.34
N PRO A 75 20.78 -14.29 4.47
CA PRO A 75 22.00 -14.93 3.96
C PRO A 75 22.31 -16.26 4.66
N HIS A 76 21.79 -16.47 5.88
CA HIS A 76 22.01 -17.69 6.65
C HIS A 76 21.07 -18.83 6.27
N LEU A 77 19.92 -18.52 5.66
CA LEU A 77 18.90 -19.52 5.31
C LEU A 77 19.25 -20.33 4.05
N GLY A 78 20.01 -19.75 3.11
CA GLY A 78 20.44 -20.45 1.89
C GLY A 78 19.31 -20.92 0.96
N VAL A 79 18.07 -20.55 1.26
CA VAL A 79 16.84 -20.90 0.53
C VAL A 79 16.03 -19.64 0.25
N ALA A 80 15.22 -19.68 -0.81
CA ALA A 80 14.26 -18.60 -1.08
C ALA A 80 13.20 -18.55 0.04
N LEU A 81 13.09 -17.41 0.71
CA LEU A 81 12.10 -17.13 1.74
C LEU A 81 10.70 -17.03 1.12
N ASN A 82 9.83 -17.89 1.62
CA ASN A 82 8.39 -17.78 1.49
C ASN A 82 7.80 -17.37 2.86
N PRO A 83 6.65 -16.67 2.92
CA PRO A 83 5.85 -16.55 4.15
C PRO A 83 5.79 -17.79 5.04
N ALA A 84 5.66 -18.99 4.46
CA ALA A 84 5.62 -20.26 5.20
C ALA A 84 6.90 -20.59 5.98
N LEU A 85 8.05 -20.02 5.58
CA LEU A 85 9.34 -20.20 6.24
C LEU A 85 9.64 -19.11 7.26
N LEU A 86 8.84 -18.03 7.29
CA LEU A 86 9.00 -16.96 8.29
C LEU A 86 8.99 -17.49 9.73
N PRO A 87 8.14 -18.46 10.14
CA PRO A 87 8.14 -18.98 11.51
C PRO A 87 9.45 -19.64 11.94
N LEU A 88 10.33 -20.00 11.00
CA LEU A 88 11.66 -20.54 11.31
C LEU A 88 12.61 -19.44 11.82
N ILE A 89 12.27 -18.17 11.61
CA ILE A 89 13.09 -17.02 12.02
C ILE A 89 12.62 -16.56 13.40
N ALA A 90 13.55 -16.48 14.35
CA ALA A 90 13.24 -16.07 15.71
C ALA A 90 12.57 -14.68 15.76
N GLY A 91 11.32 -14.64 16.26
CA GLY A 91 10.50 -13.43 16.37
C GLY A 91 9.38 -13.31 15.32
N PHE A 92 9.28 -14.26 14.40
CA PHE A 92 8.16 -14.40 13.48
C PHE A 92 7.25 -15.54 13.94
N GLY A 93 6.01 -15.23 14.32
CA GLY A 93 5.01 -16.22 14.71
C GLY A 93 4.29 -16.81 13.49
N GLN A 94 3.62 -17.95 13.70
CA GLN A 94 2.76 -18.56 12.66
C GLN A 94 1.61 -17.65 12.24
N ASP A 95 1.07 -16.86 13.17
CA ASP A 95 -0.02 -15.92 12.88
C ASP A 95 0.42 -14.83 11.88
N ALA A 96 1.59 -14.23 12.12
CA ALA A 96 2.16 -13.23 11.21
C ALA A 96 2.48 -13.84 9.84
N ALA A 97 3.04 -15.05 9.80
CA ALA A 97 3.28 -15.76 8.55
C ALA A 97 1.98 -16.02 7.76
N GLY A 98 0.91 -16.44 8.44
CA GLY A 98 -0.40 -16.68 7.84
C GLY A 98 -1.06 -15.40 7.34
N GLU A 99 -0.93 -14.30 8.06
CA GLU A 99 -1.44 -12.99 7.66
C GLU A 99 -0.72 -12.45 6.41
N ILE A 100 0.61 -12.53 6.41
CA ILE A 100 1.44 -12.16 5.26
C ILE A 100 1.11 -13.04 4.05
N GLN A 101 0.93 -14.34 4.25
CA GLN A 101 0.55 -15.26 3.17
C GLN A 101 -0.80 -14.89 2.56
N ARG A 102 -1.81 -14.60 3.38
CA ARG A 102 -3.11 -14.10 2.91
C ARG A 102 -2.97 -12.80 2.15
N TRP A 103 -2.15 -11.87 2.64
CA TRP A 103 -1.89 -10.59 1.97
C TRP A 103 -1.28 -10.77 0.57
N TYR A 104 -0.32 -11.69 0.39
CA TYR A 104 0.22 -12.01 -0.94
C TYR A 104 -0.83 -12.65 -1.86
N GLN A 105 -1.68 -13.53 -1.32
CA GLN A 105 -2.75 -14.19 -2.10
C GLN A 105 -3.78 -13.18 -2.60
N ASP A 106 -4.20 -12.25 -1.74
CA ASP A 106 -5.17 -11.20 -2.06
C ASP A 106 -4.67 -10.27 -3.18
N ARG A 107 -3.35 -10.05 -3.24
CA ARG A 107 -2.69 -9.28 -4.32
C ARG A 107 -2.38 -10.11 -5.57
N GLY A 108 -2.89 -11.34 -5.67
CA GLY A 108 -2.71 -12.21 -6.83
C GLY A 108 -1.27 -12.69 -7.03
N VAL A 109 -0.43 -12.62 -6.00
CA VAL A 109 0.97 -13.05 -6.08
C VAL A 109 1.02 -14.57 -5.91
N ARG A 110 1.48 -15.24 -6.97
CA ARG A 110 1.73 -16.69 -6.93
C ARG A 110 2.91 -16.97 -6.01
N LEU A 111 2.60 -17.37 -4.79
CA LEU A 111 3.58 -17.90 -3.85
C LEU A 111 3.91 -19.36 -4.20
N TRP A 112 5.19 -19.69 -4.12
CA TRP A 112 5.70 -21.05 -4.33
C TRP A 112 5.60 -21.85 -3.03
N ARG A 113 4.62 -22.75 -2.91
CA ARG A 113 4.51 -23.64 -1.74
C ARG A 113 5.35 -24.90 -1.99
N VAL A 114 6.13 -25.30 -0.99
CA VAL A 114 6.76 -26.63 -0.96
C VAL A 114 5.72 -27.64 -0.48
N ASN A 115 5.44 -28.68 -1.27
CA ASN A 115 4.53 -29.75 -0.85
C ASN A 115 5.19 -30.70 0.17
N GLU A 116 4.42 -31.65 0.71
CA GLU A 116 4.89 -32.68 1.65
C GLU A 116 6.00 -33.59 1.06
N HIS A 117 6.27 -33.48 -0.25
CA HIS A 117 7.30 -34.20 -0.97
C HIS A 117 8.50 -33.32 -1.38
N GLY A 118 8.61 -32.11 -0.83
CA GLY A 118 9.73 -31.20 -1.12
C GLY A 118 9.70 -30.57 -2.52
N GLN A 119 8.61 -30.71 -3.27
CA GLN A 119 8.46 -30.13 -4.61
C GLN A 119 7.76 -28.76 -4.57
N TRP A 120 8.30 -27.83 -5.35
CA TRP A 120 7.75 -26.49 -5.54
C TRP A 120 6.48 -26.55 -6.40
N ARG A 121 5.34 -26.13 -5.86
CA ARG A 121 4.09 -25.95 -6.62
C ARG A 121 3.61 -24.50 -6.52
N THR A 122 3.16 -23.96 -7.64
CA THR A 122 2.44 -22.68 -7.68
C THR A 122 1.08 -22.88 -7.01
N VAL A 123 0.80 -22.12 -5.95
CA VAL A 123 -0.55 -22.08 -5.37
C VAL A 123 -1.38 -21.14 -6.23
N THR A 124 -2.16 -21.70 -7.13
CA THR A 124 -3.18 -20.95 -7.86
C THR A 124 -4.37 -20.74 -6.91
N PRO A 125 -4.84 -19.49 -6.70
CA PRO A 125 -6.09 -19.28 -5.99
C PRO A 125 -7.23 -19.88 -6.83
N HIS A 126 -8.06 -20.72 -6.20
CA HIS A 126 -9.30 -21.26 -6.76
C HIS A 126 -10.47 -20.37 -6.38
#